data_AF-A0A2A4T6Q5-F1
#
_entry.id   AF-A0A2A4T6Q5-F1
#
_cell.length_a   1.000
_cell.length_b   1.000
_cell.length_c   1.000
_cell.angle_alpha   90.00
_cell.angle_beta   90.00
_cell.angle_gamma   90.00
#
_symmetry.space_group_name_H-M   'P 1'
#
loop_
_entity.id
_entity.type
_entity.pdbx_description
1 polymer ?
#
loop_
_entity_poly.entity_id
_entity_poly.type
_entity_poly.pdbx_seq_one_letter_code
_entity_poly.pdbx_strand_id
1 'polypeptide(L)'
;MRVFNLAFLRKNFIKLCLTSYVFITLILILILLSIPNKFTSVGIYAPAEHLQGDGLSGLAGSLGGLAGLAGLNLNTSKRDSLQIALEIAKSKKFLFNLIENEDIKAKVFAVKEWDKETNTLIYNEKIYDAQTNTWVRDEPEPEPTTFEVYKVLKDNLTINFDEKNTLVKISYVHVSPQFSYWLVSKIEKTLNSVLKERNINDAKISIELLENSATTTSNIDLKGLLYELVEEQTKKLLLAQSRQYYILEPIDPPIVPEEKSTPKRGLILISFTFVYFLISALILVYFRSHDKE
;
A
#
# COMPACT_ATOMS: atom_id res chain seq x y z
N MET A 1 30.17 -49.99 16.25
CA MET A 1 29.92 -49.33 14.94
C MET A 1 29.57 -47.83 15.02
N ARG A 2 29.68 -47.14 16.18
CA ARG A 2 29.39 -45.69 16.30
C ARG A 2 30.63 -44.78 16.37
N VAL A 3 31.78 -45.30 16.81
CA VAL A 3 33.01 -44.50 17.05
C VAL A 3 33.75 -44.14 15.75
N PHE A 4 33.57 -44.93 14.67
CA PHE A 4 34.28 -44.73 13.40
C PHE A 4 33.81 -43.51 12.60
N ASN A 5 32.58 -43.02 12.85
CA ASN A 5 32.04 -41.87 12.12
C ASN A 5 32.52 -40.51 12.68
N LEU A 6 32.71 -40.37 14.00
CA LEU A 6 33.10 -39.09 14.59
C LEU A 6 34.55 -38.70 14.25
N ALA A 7 35.49 -39.63 14.30
CA ALA A 7 36.89 -39.35 13.99
C ALA A 7 37.10 -38.95 12.51
N PHE A 8 36.34 -39.57 11.60
CA PHE A 8 36.34 -39.22 10.18
C PHE A 8 35.72 -37.83 9.93
N LEU A 9 34.56 -37.56 10.54
CA LEU A 9 33.88 -36.27 10.44
C LEU A 9 34.76 -35.12 10.95
N ARG A 10 35.48 -35.34 12.05
CA ARG A 10 36.40 -34.39 12.64
C ARG A 10 37.59 -34.06 11.74
N LYS A 11 38.24 -35.09 11.18
CA LYS A 11 39.43 -34.94 10.31
C LYS A 11 39.09 -34.25 8.98
N ASN A 12 37.89 -34.49 8.46
CA ASN A 12 37.44 -33.96 7.17
C ASN A 12 36.44 -32.79 7.30
N PHE A 13 36.20 -32.29 8.51
CA PHE A 13 35.14 -31.31 8.80
C PHE A 13 35.19 -30.08 7.89
N ILE A 14 36.38 -29.49 7.72
CA ILE A 14 36.57 -28.29 6.89
C ILE A 14 36.26 -28.59 5.41
N LYS A 15 36.70 -29.75 4.89
CA LYS A 15 36.42 -30.15 3.50
C LYS A 15 34.93 -30.39 3.28
N LEU A 16 34.28 -31.03 4.25
CA LEU A 16 32.83 -31.28 4.22
C LEU A 16 32.04 -29.97 4.26
N CYS A 17 32.42 -29.02 5.12
CA CYS A 17 31.79 -27.70 5.17
C CYS A 17 31.99 -26.90 3.88
N LEU A 18 33.15 -27.01 3.22
CA LEU A 18 33.39 -26.31 1.96
C LEU A 18 32.55 -26.90 0.83
N THR A 19 32.47 -28.21 0.71
CA THR A 19 31.66 -28.86 -0.33
C THR A 19 30.17 -28.62 -0.13
N SER A 20 29.67 -28.71 1.11
CA SER A 20 28.27 -28.41 1.41
C SER A 20 27.94 -26.93 1.19
N TYR A 21 28.86 -26.01 1.50
CA TYR A 21 28.67 -24.59 1.23
C TYR A 21 28.46 -24.31 -0.25
N VAL A 22 29.35 -24.84 -1.11
CA VAL A 22 29.26 -24.66 -2.56
C VAL A 22 27.95 -25.24 -3.10
N PHE A 23 27.58 -26.45 -2.66
CA PHE A 23 26.36 -27.11 -3.09
C PHE A 23 25.09 -26.34 -2.70
N ILE A 24 24.98 -25.91 -1.43
CA ILE A 24 23.81 -25.15 -0.95
C ILE A 24 23.74 -23.78 -1.62
N THR A 25 24.89 -23.12 -1.83
CA THR A 25 24.95 -21.82 -2.51
C THR A 25 24.48 -21.94 -3.96
N LEU A 26 24.86 -23.00 -4.67
CA LEU A 26 24.40 -23.25 -6.04
C LEU A 26 22.88 -23.41 -6.10
N ILE A 27 22.30 -24.20 -5.19
CA ILE A 27 20.84 -24.38 -5.08
C ILE A 27 20.17 -23.04 -4.78
N LEU A 28 20.72 -22.25 -3.85
CA LEU A 28 20.18 -20.95 -3.47
C LEU A 28 20.17 -19.97 -4.66
N ILE A 29 21.23 -19.96 -5.47
CA ILE A 29 21.31 -19.14 -6.69
C ILE A 29 20.22 -19.55 -7.68
N LEU A 30 20.03 -20.85 -7.93
CA LEU A 30 18.97 -21.33 -8.83
C LEU A 30 17.58 -20.91 -8.37
N ILE A 31 17.30 -21.02 -7.06
CA ILE A 31 16.04 -20.55 -6.47
C ILE A 31 15.87 -19.03 -6.66
N LEU A 32 16.90 -18.24 -6.36
CA LEU A 32 16.84 -16.78 -6.48
C LEU A 32 16.67 -16.30 -7.92
N LEU A 33 17.25 -17.01 -8.89
CA LEU A 33 17.07 -16.74 -10.32
C LEU A 33 15.65 -17.07 -10.79
N SER A 34 14.99 -18.05 -10.16
CA SER A 34 13.63 -18.47 -10.48
C SER A 34 12.54 -17.53 -9.94
N ILE A 35 12.90 -16.67 -8.97
CA ILE A 35 11.99 -15.65 -8.43
C ILE A 35 12.01 -14.42 -9.35
N PRO A 36 10.85 -13.98 -9.89
CA PRO A 36 10.78 -12.84 -10.80
C PRO A 36 11.20 -11.55 -10.08
N ASN A 37 11.75 -10.60 -10.86
CA ASN A 37 12.00 -9.27 -10.35
C ASN A 37 10.67 -8.57 -10.09
N LYS A 38 10.58 -7.83 -8.98
CA LYS A 38 9.44 -7.00 -8.65
C LYS A 38 9.88 -5.54 -8.54
N PHE A 39 8.94 -4.66 -8.84
CA PHE A 39 9.11 -3.23 -8.91
C PHE A 39 8.09 -2.56 -8.00
N THR A 40 8.55 -1.55 -7.26
CA THR A 40 7.70 -0.81 -6.34
C THR A 40 7.55 0.61 -6.84
N SER A 41 6.31 1.01 -7.17
CA SER A 41 6.00 2.43 -7.36
C SER A 41 5.55 3.01 -6.03
N VAL A 42 5.90 4.27 -5.79
CA VAL A 42 5.71 4.96 -4.52
C VAL A 42 5.24 6.38 -4.81
N GLY A 43 4.12 6.79 -4.24
CA GLY A 43 3.72 8.19 -4.17
C GLY A 43 3.77 8.71 -2.74
N ILE A 44 4.19 9.97 -2.59
CA ILE A 44 4.23 10.69 -1.31
C ILE A 44 3.26 11.87 -1.39
N TYR A 45 2.37 11.95 -0.41
CA TYR A 45 1.27 12.89 -0.39
C TYR A 45 1.24 13.65 0.93
N ALA A 46 0.91 14.93 0.88
CA ALA A 46 0.50 15.67 2.05
C ALA A 46 -1.04 15.72 2.12
N PRO A 47 -1.63 16.00 3.28
CA PRO A 47 -3.05 16.26 3.36
C PRO A 47 -3.36 17.58 2.63
N ALA A 48 -4.36 17.58 1.74
CA ALA A 48 -4.68 18.74 0.89
C ALA A 48 -5.03 20.00 1.70
N GLU A 49 -5.46 19.85 2.95
CA GLU A 49 -5.77 20.95 3.87
C GLU A 49 -4.53 21.65 4.45
N HIS A 50 -3.35 21.04 4.36
CA HIS A 50 -2.10 21.55 4.93
C HIS A 50 -1.26 22.37 3.95
N LEU A 51 -1.43 22.21 2.63
CA LEU A 51 -0.57 22.87 1.63
C LEU A 51 -1.13 24.19 1.09
N GLN A 52 -2.44 24.43 1.20
CA GLN A 52 -3.06 25.69 0.76
C GLN A 52 -3.48 26.54 1.94
N GLY A 53 -2.49 27.19 2.55
CA GLY A 53 -2.66 28.07 3.69
C GLY A 53 -1.85 29.35 3.56
N ASP A 54 -2.22 30.22 2.62
CA ASP A 54 -1.67 31.60 2.60
C ASP A 54 -2.70 32.71 2.30
N GLY A 55 -4.01 32.38 2.23
CA GLY A 55 -5.06 33.38 1.98
C GLY A 55 -6.36 33.20 2.77
N LEU A 56 -6.77 31.95 3.03
CA LEU A 56 -8.05 31.64 3.72
C LEU A 56 -7.88 31.00 5.11
N SER A 57 -6.67 30.61 5.49
CA SER A 57 -6.34 30.04 6.82
C SER A 57 -6.62 31.03 7.96
N GLY A 58 -6.57 32.33 7.70
CA GLY A 58 -6.93 33.39 8.66
C GLY A 58 -8.41 33.39 9.08
N LEU A 59 -9.33 32.93 8.21
CA LEU A 59 -10.77 32.90 8.50
C LEU A 59 -11.19 31.65 9.30
N ALA A 60 -10.48 30.52 9.12
CA ALA A 60 -10.70 29.32 9.91
C ALA A 60 -10.03 29.40 11.30
N GLY A 61 -8.94 30.17 11.41
CA GLY A 61 -8.26 30.44 12.69
C GLY A 61 -9.08 31.26 13.68
N SER A 62 -9.94 32.17 13.22
CA SER A 62 -10.79 33.01 14.09
C SER A 62 -11.92 32.22 14.76
N LEU A 63 -12.44 31.16 14.12
CA LEU A 63 -13.40 30.22 14.72
C LEU A 63 -12.70 29.13 15.56
N GLY A 64 -11.48 28.75 15.19
CA GLY A 64 -10.67 27.77 15.94
C GLY A 64 -10.08 28.28 17.26
N GLY A 65 -9.90 29.60 17.40
CA GLY A 65 -9.39 30.23 18.61
C GLY A 65 -10.27 30.06 19.85
N LEU A 66 -11.58 29.85 19.69
CA LEU A 66 -12.52 29.65 20.80
C LEU A 66 -12.59 28.17 21.25
N ALA A 67 -12.37 27.20 20.35
CA ALA A 67 -12.34 25.78 20.69
C ALA A 67 -11.05 25.36 21.42
N GLY A 68 -9.93 26.05 21.14
CA GLY A 68 -8.67 25.86 21.88
C GLY A 68 -8.77 26.26 23.36
N LEU A 69 -9.67 27.19 23.71
CA LEU A 69 -9.93 27.59 25.09
C LEU A 69 -10.78 26.58 25.89
N ALA A 70 -11.47 25.67 25.21
CA ALA A 70 -12.25 24.58 25.82
C ALA A 70 -11.44 23.28 26.01
N GLY A 71 -10.13 23.29 25.71
CA GLY A 71 -9.25 22.12 25.86
C GLY A 71 -9.41 21.04 24.79
N LEU A 72 -10.20 21.31 23.74
CA LEU A 72 -10.39 20.41 22.61
C LEU A 72 -9.34 20.71 21.53
N ASN A 73 -8.35 19.84 21.40
CA ASN A 73 -7.29 19.96 20.40
C ASN A 73 -7.85 19.83 18.97
N LEU A 74 -8.11 20.94 18.27
CA LEU A 74 -8.54 20.93 16.87
C LEU A 74 -7.53 20.29 15.88
N ASN A 75 -6.28 20.08 16.30
CA ASN A 75 -5.32 19.30 15.53
C ASN A 75 -5.63 17.78 15.54
N THR A 76 -6.46 17.27 16.46
CA THR A 76 -6.87 15.86 16.45
C THR A 76 -7.95 15.61 15.40
N SER A 77 -8.95 16.49 15.25
CA SER A 77 -10.07 16.26 14.31
C SER A 77 -9.65 16.18 12.83
N LYS A 78 -8.64 16.97 12.43
CA LYS A 78 -8.06 16.90 11.06
C LYS A 78 -7.24 15.63 10.86
N ARG A 79 -6.46 15.23 11.86
CA ARG A 79 -5.71 13.97 11.86
C ARG A 79 -6.65 12.77 11.76
N ASP A 80 -7.75 12.80 12.51
CA ASP A 80 -8.77 11.75 12.51
C ASP A 80 -9.40 11.61 11.13
N SER A 81 -9.68 12.73 10.46
CA SER A 81 -10.26 12.74 9.11
C SER A 81 -9.33 12.12 8.06
N LEU A 82 -8.04 12.46 8.09
CA LEU A 82 -7.03 11.83 7.23
C LEU A 82 -6.91 10.34 7.54
N GLN A 83 -6.84 9.95 8.81
CA GLN A 83 -6.71 8.56 9.20
C GLN A 83 -7.92 7.73 8.77
N ILE A 84 -9.14 8.26 8.92
CA ILE A 84 -10.37 7.66 8.39
C ILE A 84 -10.28 7.49 6.87
N ALA A 85 -9.79 8.49 6.13
CA ALA A 85 -9.59 8.38 4.69
C ALA A 85 -8.62 7.26 4.32
N LEU A 86 -7.52 7.12 5.04
CA LEU A 86 -6.55 6.04 4.81
C LEU A 86 -7.13 4.65 5.13
N GLU A 87 -7.95 4.54 6.18
CA GLU A 87 -8.65 3.29 6.49
C GLU A 87 -9.74 2.97 5.46
N ILE A 88 -10.39 3.97 4.88
CA ILE A 88 -11.27 3.79 3.72
C ILE A 88 -10.49 3.22 2.54
N ALA A 89 -9.31 3.75 2.22
CA ALA A 89 -8.47 3.26 1.12
C ALA A 89 -8.01 1.81 1.32
N LYS A 90 -7.84 1.36 2.57
CA LYS A 90 -7.50 -0.03 2.92
C LYS A 90 -8.71 -0.95 3.03
N SER A 91 -9.92 -0.40 3.09
CA SER A 91 -11.14 -1.16 3.37
C SER A 91 -11.47 -2.15 2.25
N LYS A 92 -12.12 -3.27 2.61
CA LYS A 92 -12.66 -4.23 1.62
C LYS A 92 -13.60 -3.55 0.63
N LYS A 93 -14.48 -2.64 1.11
CA LYS A 93 -15.43 -1.92 0.25
C LYS A 93 -14.71 -1.16 -0.86
N PHE A 94 -13.65 -0.42 -0.52
CA PHE A 94 -12.89 0.35 -1.48
C PHE A 94 -12.12 -0.55 -2.46
N LEU A 95 -11.39 -1.55 -1.94
CA LEU A 95 -10.55 -2.42 -2.76
C LEU A 95 -11.36 -3.40 -3.62
N PHE A 96 -12.50 -3.90 -3.15
CA PHE A 96 -13.41 -4.70 -3.97
C PHE A 96 -13.97 -3.88 -5.13
N ASN A 97 -14.43 -2.67 -4.84
CA ASN A 97 -14.91 -1.75 -5.87
C ASN A 97 -13.82 -1.42 -6.91
N LEU A 98 -12.57 -1.28 -6.48
CA LEU A 98 -11.44 -1.09 -7.39
C LEU A 98 -11.19 -2.32 -8.27
N ILE A 99 -11.27 -3.53 -7.70
CA ILE A 99 -11.08 -4.78 -8.44
C ILE A 99 -12.18 -5.00 -9.48
N GLU A 100 -13.42 -4.72 -9.11
CA GLU A 100 -14.61 -4.98 -9.93
C GLU A 100 -14.77 -3.96 -11.07
N ASN A 101 -14.40 -2.69 -10.86
CA ASN A 101 -14.61 -1.64 -11.86
C ASN A 101 -13.43 -1.41 -12.82
N GLU A 102 -12.22 -1.87 -12.49
CA GLU A 102 -11.01 -1.53 -13.27
C GLU A 102 -10.47 -2.68 -14.12
N ASP A 103 -11.13 -3.84 -14.15
CA ASP A 103 -10.69 -5.05 -14.86
C ASP A 103 -9.20 -5.39 -14.60
N ILE A 104 -8.89 -5.55 -13.31
CA ILE A 104 -7.52 -5.81 -12.84
C ILE A 104 -7.31 -7.24 -12.33
N LYS A 105 -8.34 -8.09 -12.36
CA LYS A 105 -8.27 -9.44 -11.78
C LYS A 105 -7.10 -10.25 -12.34
N ALA A 106 -7.01 -10.36 -13.66
CA ALA A 106 -5.91 -11.09 -14.31
C ALA A 106 -4.55 -10.43 -14.00
N LYS A 107 -4.48 -9.09 -14.05
CA LYS A 107 -3.26 -8.31 -13.81
C LYS A 107 -2.73 -8.46 -12.39
N VAL A 108 -3.59 -8.63 -11.40
CA VAL A 108 -3.21 -8.80 -9.99
C VAL A 108 -2.95 -10.26 -9.65
N PHE A 109 -3.77 -11.18 -10.18
CA PHE A 109 -3.82 -12.56 -9.69
C PHE A 109 -3.03 -13.56 -10.53
N ALA A 110 -2.93 -13.34 -11.84
CA ALA A 110 -2.45 -14.35 -12.78
C ALA A 110 -1.10 -14.00 -13.44
N VAL A 111 -0.57 -12.80 -13.25
CA VAL A 111 0.71 -12.39 -13.84
C VAL A 111 1.85 -13.11 -13.15
N LYS A 112 2.68 -13.78 -13.94
CA LYS A 112 3.89 -14.47 -13.49
C LYS A 112 5.12 -13.58 -13.64
N GLU A 113 5.27 -12.98 -14.81
CA GLU A 113 6.46 -12.25 -15.23
C GLU A 113 6.08 -11.03 -16.09
N TRP A 114 7.06 -10.16 -16.35
CA TRP A 114 6.93 -9.02 -17.24
C TRP A 114 8.09 -9.04 -18.22
N ASP A 115 7.78 -8.91 -19.51
CA ASP A 115 8.78 -8.78 -20.57
C ASP A 115 9.18 -7.32 -20.71
N LYS A 116 10.48 -7.05 -20.55
CA LYS A 116 11.02 -5.69 -20.62
C LYS A 116 11.10 -5.15 -22.05
N GLU A 117 11.36 -6.02 -23.02
CA GLU A 117 11.57 -5.64 -24.42
C GLU A 117 10.25 -5.29 -25.09
N THR A 118 9.21 -6.10 -24.84
CA THR A 118 7.87 -5.88 -25.41
C THR A 118 6.95 -5.07 -24.50
N ASN A 119 7.36 -4.83 -23.25
CA ASN A 119 6.54 -4.18 -22.21
C ASN A 119 5.18 -4.88 -21.99
N THR A 120 5.17 -6.22 -22.03
CA THR A 120 3.95 -7.03 -21.88
C THR A 120 3.95 -7.87 -20.60
N LEU A 121 2.75 -8.17 -20.11
CA LEU A 121 2.56 -9.07 -18.98
C LEU A 121 2.56 -10.52 -19.47
N ILE A 122 3.36 -11.37 -18.81
CA ILE A 122 3.39 -12.80 -19.05
C ILE A 122 2.57 -13.46 -17.94
N TYR A 123 1.47 -14.10 -18.34
CA TYR A 123 0.54 -14.76 -17.43
C TYR A 123 0.93 -16.20 -17.17
N ASN A 124 0.53 -16.73 -16.02
CA ASN A 124 0.63 -18.16 -15.75
C ASN A 124 -0.45 -18.89 -16.56
N GLU A 125 -0.04 -19.61 -17.61
CA GLU A 125 -0.91 -20.38 -18.49
C GLU A 125 -1.75 -21.45 -17.77
N LYS A 126 -1.39 -21.84 -16.55
CA LYS A 126 -2.21 -22.74 -15.72
C LYS A 126 -3.36 -22.04 -14.99
N ILE A 127 -3.37 -20.72 -15.03
CA ILE A 127 -4.33 -19.87 -14.31
C ILE A 127 -5.16 -19.06 -15.29
N TYR A 128 -4.52 -18.46 -16.29
CA TYR A 128 -5.15 -17.54 -17.22
C TYR A 128 -4.53 -17.67 -18.62
N ASP A 129 -5.39 -17.84 -19.61
CA ASP A 129 -5.03 -17.80 -21.03
C ASP A 129 -5.25 -16.40 -21.57
N ALA A 130 -4.14 -15.70 -21.85
CA ALA A 130 -4.15 -14.34 -22.37
C ALA A 130 -4.56 -14.22 -23.84
N GLN A 131 -4.55 -15.31 -24.62
CA GLN A 131 -4.98 -15.30 -26.02
C GLN A 131 -6.51 -15.35 -26.12
N THR A 132 -7.14 -16.15 -25.27
CA THR A 132 -8.60 -16.30 -25.21
C THR A 132 -9.26 -15.40 -24.17
N ASN A 133 -8.49 -14.74 -23.31
CA ASN A 133 -8.94 -13.98 -22.14
C ASN A 133 -9.79 -14.83 -21.17
N THR A 134 -9.43 -16.10 -20.99
CA THR A 134 -10.19 -17.04 -20.15
C THR A 134 -9.39 -17.55 -18.96
N TRP A 135 -10.10 -17.87 -17.88
CA TRP A 135 -9.53 -18.51 -16.72
C TRP A 135 -9.53 -20.03 -16.90
N VAL A 136 -8.38 -20.66 -16.65
CA VAL A 136 -8.14 -22.09 -16.94
C VAL A 136 -7.68 -22.88 -15.71
N ARG A 137 -7.96 -22.35 -14.51
CA ARG A 137 -7.68 -23.03 -13.24
C ARG A 137 -8.45 -24.34 -13.13
N ASP A 138 -7.82 -25.33 -12.51
CA ASP A 138 -8.43 -26.62 -12.15
C ASP A 138 -9.30 -26.50 -10.90
N GLU A 139 -10.35 -25.69 -10.99
CA GLU A 139 -11.33 -25.43 -9.93
C GLU A 139 -12.74 -25.36 -10.52
N PRO A 140 -13.80 -25.67 -9.74
CA PRO A 140 -15.19 -25.61 -10.22
C PRO A 140 -15.57 -24.24 -10.80
N GLU A 141 -15.03 -23.17 -10.22
CA GLU A 141 -15.09 -21.81 -10.75
C GLU A 141 -13.67 -21.36 -11.08
N PRO A 142 -13.26 -21.42 -12.36
CA PRO A 142 -11.89 -21.08 -12.74
C PRO A 142 -11.52 -19.61 -12.48
N GLU A 143 -12.48 -18.70 -12.60
CA GLU A 143 -12.27 -17.28 -12.33
C GLU A 143 -12.11 -17.04 -10.82
N PRO A 144 -11.06 -16.34 -10.37
CA PRO A 144 -10.91 -16.00 -8.96
C PRO A 144 -12.01 -15.06 -8.49
N THR A 145 -12.47 -15.34 -7.29
CA THR A 145 -13.38 -14.46 -6.57
C THR A 145 -12.72 -13.11 -6.31
N THR A 146 -13.52 -12.03 -6.18
CA THR A 146 -13.01 -10.71 -5.79
C THR A 146 -12.19 -10.78 -4.49
N PHE A 147 -12.55 -11.67 -3.57
CA PHE A 147 -11.85 -11.85 -2.31
C PHE A 147 -10.44 -12.46 -2.47
N GLU A 148 -10.25 -13.43 -3.36
CA GLU A 148 -8.93 -13.99 -3.68
C GLU A 148 -8.01 -12.92 -4.28
N VAL A 149 -8.52 -12.16 -5.24
CA VAL A 149 -7.79 -11.04 -5.86
C VAL A 149 -7.45 -9.98 -4.81
N TYR A 150 -8.38 -9.66 -3.92
CA TYR A 150 -8.17 -8.71 -2.82
C TYR A 150 -7.03 -9.13 -1.90
N LYS A 151 -6.87 -10.42 -1.58
CA LYS A 151 -5.74 -10.88 -0.73
C LYS A 151 -4.41 -10.55 -1.39
N VAL A 152 -4.26 -10.92 -2.67
CA VAL A 152 -3.04 -10.64 -3.44
C VAL A 152 -2.78 -9.14 -3.56
N LEU A 153 -3.84 -8.35 -3.84
CA LEU A 153 -3.72 -6.90 -3.89
C LEU A 153 -3.27 -6.33 -2.55
N LYS A 154 -3.93 -6.70 -1.46
CA LYS A 154 -3.64 -6.18 -0.12
C LYS A 154 -2.22 -6.52 0.34
N ASP A 155 -1.75 -7.74 0.08
CA ASP A 155 -0.41 -8.18 0.49
C ASP A 155 0.72 -7.40 -0.20
N ASN A 156 0.45 -6.82 -1.37
CA ASN A 156 1.41 -6.03 -2.13
C ASN A 156 1.19 -4.51 -2.01
N LEU A 157 0.10 -4.06 -1.38
CA LEU A 157 -0.24 -2.66 -1.16
C LEU A 157 0.19 -2.22 0.24
N THR A 158 0.90 -1.10 0.31
CA THR A 158 1.28 -0.46 1.58
C THR A 158 0.80 0.99 1.57
N ILE A 159 -0.02 1.35 2.56
CA ILE A 159 -0.49 2.72 2.81
C ILE A 159 -0.10 3.09 4.23
N ASN A 160 0.91 3.95 4.37
CA ASN A 160 1.47 4.34 5.66
C ASN A 160 1.37 5.85 5.84
N PHE A 161 1.07 6.28 7.07
CA PHE A 161 1.13 7.67 7.50
C PHE A 161 2.34 7.85 8.40
N ASP A 162 3.22 8.79 8.05
CA ASP A 162 4.35 9.20 8.88
C ASP A 162 3.92 10.37 9.76
N GLU A 163 3.67 10.08 11.04
CA GLU A 163 3.25 11.09 12.03
C GLU A 163 4.28 12.20 12.22
N LYS A 164 5.57 11.95 11.98
CA LYS A 164 6.63 12.94 12.19
C LYS A 164 6.58 14.05 11.15
N ASN A 165 6.38 13.65 9.90
CA ASN A 165 6.40 14.58 8.76
C ASN A 165 4.98 14.88 8.23
N THR A 166 3.94 14.26 8.80
CA THR A 166 2.54 14.37 8.34
C THR A 166 2.38 14.00 6.86
N LEU A 167 3.17 13.02 6.39
CA LEU A 167 3.15 12.56 5.00
C LEU A 167 2.53 11.18 4.88
N VAL A 168 1.77 10.97 3.83
CA VAL A 168 1.21 9.67 3.45
C VAL A 168 2.07 9.07 2.35
N LYS A 169 2.45 7.82 2.53
CA LYS A 169 3.16 7.02 1.53
C LYS A 169 2.26 5.90 1.05
N ILE A 170 1.94 5.91 -0.24
CA ILE A 170 1.22 4.81 -0.90
C ILE A 170 2.21 4.12 -1.83
N SER A 171 2.33 2.80 -1.72
CA SER A 171 3.20 2.03 -2.57
C SER A 171 2.61 0.68 -2.92
N TYR A 172 2.91 0.20 -4.13
CA TYR A 172 2.48 -1.10 -4.59
C TYR A 172 3.62 -1.86 -5.25
N VAL A 173 3.73 -3.14 -4.92
CA VAL A 173 4.75 -4.05 -5.45
C VAL A 173 4.15 -4.95 -6.52
N HIS A 174 4.72 -4.94 -7.73
CA HIS A 174 4.26 -5.80 -8.82
C HIS A 174 5.42 -6.21 -9.72
N VAL A 175 5.25 -7.27 -10.50
CA VAL A 175 6.28 -7.70 -11.48
C VAL A 175 6.38 -6.74 -12.67
N SER A 176 5.33 -5.99 -12.98
CA SER A 176 5.34 -4.93 -14.00
C SER A 176 5.47 -3.55 -13.36
N PRO A 177 6.49 -2.75 -13.76
CA PRO A 177 6.67 -1.40 -13.24
C PRO A 177 5.52 -0.46 -13.64
N GLN A 178 4.97 -0.64 -14.84
CA GLN A 178 3.84 0.15 -15.34
C GLN A 178 2.57 -0.08 -14.51
N PHE A 179 2.29 -1.34 -14.18
CA PHE A 179 1.12 -1.67 -13.37
C PHE A 179 1.29 -1.18 -11.92
N SER A 180 2.49 -1.26 -11.34
CA SER A 180 2.78 -0.68 -10.03
C SER A 180 2.47 0.82 -9.99
N TYR A 181 2.95 1.57 -10.98
CA TYR A 181 2.67 3.01 -11.11
C TYR A 181 1.18 3.29 -11.30
N TRP A 182 0.55 2.58 -12.22
CA TRP A 182 -0.86 2.76 -12.54
C TRP A 182 -1.73 2.53 -11.30
N LEU A 183 -1.48 1.46 -10.53
CA LEU A 183 -2.31 1.13 -9.38
C LEU A 183 -2.16 2.16 -8.25
N VAL A 184 -0.94 2.62 -7.96
CA VAL A 184 -0.73 3.68 -6.95
C VAL A 184 -1.44 4.96 -7.35
N SER A 185 -1.28 5.37 -8.62
CA SER A 185 -1.97 6.55 -9.18
C SER A 185 -3.49 6.39 -9.15
N LYS A 186 -3.99 5.18 -9.42
CA LYS A 186 -5.43 4.89 -9.43
C LYS A 186 -6.00 4.95 -8.02
N ILE A 187 -5.32 4.37 -7.03
CA ILE A 187 -5.75 4.41 -5.61
C ILE A 187 -5.85 5.87 -5.14
N GLU A 188 -4.86 6.70 -5.42
CA GLU A 188 -4.87 8.13 -5.07
C GLU A 188 -6.07 8.84 -5.69
N LYS A 189 -6.23 8.77 -7.02
CA LYS A 189 -7.33 9.41 -7.73
C LYS A 189 -8.70 8.94 -7.25
N THR A 190 -8.87 7.63 -7.10
CA THR A 190 -10.15 7.04 -6.65
C THR A 190 -10.47 7.45 -5.21
N LEU A 191 -9.48 7.49 -4.32
CA LEU A 191 -9.70 7.94 -2.94
C LEU A 191 -10.13 9.41 -2.89
N ASN A 192 -9.43 10.28 -3.64
CA ASN A 192 -9.79 11.68 -3.78
C ASN A 192 -11.23 11.85 -4.32
N SER A 193 -11.61 11.13 -5.38
CA SER A 193 -12.95 11.20 -5.96
C SER A 193 -14.03 10.72 -5.01
N VAL A 194 -13.86 9.54 -4.40
CA VAL A 194 -14.85 8.93 -3.50
C VAL A 194 -15.15 9.83 -2.31
N LEU A 195 -14.12 10.45 -1.72
CA LEU A 195 -14.31 11.34 -0.57
C LEU A 195 -14.85 12.71 -0.98
N LYS A 196 -14.46 13.22 -2.14
CA LYS A 196 -15.02 14.44 -2.71
C LYS A 196 -16.52 14.28 -2.98
N GLU A 197 -16.91 13.22 -3.67
CA GLU A 197 -18.30 12.92 -4.01
C GLU A 197 -19.16 12.70 -2.77
N ARG A 198 -18.65 11.94 -1.78
CA ARG A 198 -19.34 11.73 -0.51
C ARG A 198 -19.64 13.07 0.17
N ASN A 199 -18.63 13.92 0.35
CA ASN A 199 -18.82 15.20 1.06
C ASN A 199 -19.69 16.19 0.26
N ILE A 200 -19.62 16.18 -1.07
CA ILE A 200 -20.54 16.94 -1.92
C ILE A 200 -21.98 16.50 -1.70
N ASN A 201 -22.22 15.19 -1.65
CA ASN A 201 -23.55 14.64 -1.43
C ASN A 201 -24.08 14.93 -0.03
N ASP A 202 -23.25 14.75 1.00
CA ASP A 202 -23.61 15.02 2.39
C ASP A 202 -23.94 16.51 2.61
N ALA A 203 -23.18 17.42 1.97
CA ALA A 203 -23.46 18.86 2.02
C ALA A 203 -24.78 19.21 1.32
N LYS A 204 -25.07 18.62 0.16
CA LYS A 204 -26.35 18.83 -0.55
C LYS A 204 -27.55 18.40 0.28
N ILE A 205 -27.49 17.20 0.87
CA ILE A 205 -28.54 16.69 1.76
C ILE A 205 -28.72 17.63 2.95
N SER A 206 -27.62 18.10 3.55
CA SER A 206 -27.67 19.01 4.69
C SER A 206 -28.31 20.37 4.32
N ILE A 207 -27.94 20.94 3.17
CA ILE A 207 -28.53 22.18 2.64
C ILE A 207 -30.04 22.03 2.47
N GLU A 208 -30.47 20.97 1.80
CA GLU A 208 -31.90 20.69 1.56
C GLU A 208 -32.69 20.60 2.87
N LEU A 209 -32.16 19.88 3.87
CA LEU A 209 -32.81 19.75 5.18
C LEU A 209 -32.90 21.09 5.93
N LEU A 210 -31.83 21.89 5.90
CA LEU A 210 -31.77 23.19 6.57
C LEU A 210 -32.69 24.21 5.90
N GLU A 211 -32.73 24.25 4.56
CA GLU A 211 -33.65 25.12 3.80
C GLU A 211 -35.12 24.77 4.06
N ASN A 212 -35.45 23.48 4.06
CA ASN A 212 -36.80 23.00 4.41
C ASN A 212 -37.19 23.39 5.85
N SER A 213 -36.24 23.30 6.78
CA SER A 213 -36.46 23.72 8.17
C SER A 213 -36.65 25.24 8.30
N ALA A 214 -35.86 26.02 7.55
CA ALA A 214 -35.92 27.49 7.55
C ALA A 214 -37.21 28.04 6.93
N THR A 215 -37.77 27.33 5.95
CA THR A 215 -39.05 27.71 5.32
C THR A 215 -40.26 27.33 6.17
N THR A 216 -40.15 26.27 6.98
CA THR A 216 -41.24 25.76 7.83
C THR A 216 -41.29 26.45 9.21
N THR A 217 -40.18 26.98 9.69
CA THR A 217 -40.14 27.65 11.01
C THR A 217 -40.74 29.06 10.96
N SER A 218 -41.58 29.36 11.96
CA SER A 218 -42.18 30.70 12.12
C SER A 218 -41.34 31.64 13.00
N ASN A 219 -40.34 31.11 13.72
CA ASN A 219 -39.47 31.91 14.57
C ASN A 219 -38.39 32.58 13.71
N ILE A 220 -38.36 33.92 13.70
CA ILE A 220 -37.46 34.71 12.85
C ILE A 220 -35.98 34.53 13.20
N ASP A 221 -35.66 34.39 14.49
CA ASP A 221 -34.29 34.22 14.97
C ASP A 221 -33.75 32.84 14.58
N LEU A 222 -34.57 31.80 14.78
CA LEU A 222 -34.23 30.43 14.35
C LEU A 222 -34.09 30.33 12.84
N LYS A 223 -34.95 31.03 12.09
CA LYS A 223 -34.86 31.10 10.62
C LYS A 223 -33.53 31.72 10.17
N GLY A 224 -33.10 32.80 10.83
CA GLY A 224 -31.79 33.43 10.57
C GLY A 224 -30.64 32.45 10.80
N LEU A 225 -30.62 31.76 11.95
CA LEU A 225 -29.60 30.77 12.28
C LEU A 225 -29.56 29.62 11.26
N LEU A 226 -30.71 29.11 10.81
CA LEU A 226 -30.75 28.03 9.82
C LEU A 226 -30.17 28.46 8.46
N TYR A 227 -30.43 29.69 8.01
CA TYR A 227 -29.81 30.19 6.78
C TYR A 227 -28.30 30.44 6.92
N GLU A 228 -27.82 30.81 8.11
CA GLU A 228 -26.38 30.87 8.40
C GLU A 228 -25.73 29.49 8.26
N LEU A 229 -26.39 28.44 8.75
CA LEU A 229 -25.94 27.05 8.55
C LEU A 229 -25.98 26.63 7.08
N VAL A 230 -27.00 27.03 6.32
CA VAL A 230 -27.05 26.81 4.85
C VAL A 230 -25.85 27.46 4.17
N GLU A 231 -25.52 28.70 4.54
CA GLU A 231 -24.35 29.41 4.01
C GLU A 231 -23.05 28.64 4.32
N GLU A 232 -22.90 28.13 5.55
CA GLU A 232 -21.73 27.34 5.94
C GLU A 232 -21.60 26.05 5.11
N GLN A 233 -22.69 25.30 4.92
CA GLN A 233 -22.69 24.09 4.11
C GLN A 233 -22.45 24.38 2.63
N THR A 234 -23.00 25.49 2.12
CA THR A 234 -22.77 25.94 0.74
C THR A 234 -21.30 26.27 0.50
N LYS A 235 -20.65 26.96 1.45
CA LYS A 235 -19.19 27.21 1.39
C LYS A 235 -18.41 25.90 1.33
N LYS A 236 -18.73 24.90 2.17
CA LYS A 236 -18.09 23.57 2.15
C LYS A 236 -18.28 22.86 0.82
N LEU A 237 -19.49 22.89 0.26
CA LEU A 237 -19.82 22.31 -1.04
C LEU A 237 -18.98 22.94 -2.16
N LEU A 238 -18.92 24.28 -2.23
CA LEU A 238 -18.15 25.00 -3.25
C LEU A 238 -16.64 24.75 -3.14
N LEU A 239 -16.11 24.69 -1.91
CA LEU A 239 -14.72 24.32 -1.67
C LEU A 239 -14.42 22.89 -2.11
N ALA A 240 -15.31 21.93 -1.81
CA ALA A 240 -15.14 20.55 -2.25
C ALA A 240 -15.13 20.43 -3.78
N GLN A 241 -16.03 21.15 -4.47
CA GLN A 241 -16.15 21.13 -5.93
C GLN A 241 -14.93 21.73 -6.64
N SER A 242 -14.40 22.84 -6.15
CA SER A 242 -13.28 23.56 -6.76
C SER A 242 -11.92 22.88 -6.57
N ARG A 243 -11.76 22.05 -5.53
CA ARG A 243 -10.49 21.36 -5.25
C ARG A 243 -10.18 20.28 -6.28
N GLN A 244 -8.98 20.34 -6.87
CA GLN A 244 -8.41 19.26 -7.67
C GLN A 244 -8.04 18.04 -6.80
N TYR A 245 -7.33 18.28 -5.70
CA TYR A 245 -6.96 17.28 -4.70
C TYR A 245 -7.82 17.48 -3.45
N TYR A 246 -8.63 16.48 -3.09
CA TYR A 246 -9.62 16.62 -2.03
C TYR A 246 -9.04 16.29 -0.65
N ILE A 247 -8.35 15.15 -0.53
CA ILE A 247 -7.77 14.65 0.72
C ILE A 247 -6.24 14.50 0.65
N LEU A 248 -5.71 14.04 -0.49
CA LEU A 248 -4.29 13.77 -0.69
C LEU A 248 -3.78 14.60 -1.86
N GLU A 249 -2.81 15.46 -1.60
CA GLU A 249 -2.12 16.26 -2.60
C GLU A 249 -0.70 15.69 -2.82
N PRO A 250 -0.33 15.36 -4.06
CA PRO A 250 0.97 14.75 -4.35
C PRO A 250 2.11 15.75 -4.12
N ILE A 251 3.01 15.41 -3.20
CA ILE A 251 4.31 16.08 -3.03
C ILE A 251 5.33 15.48 -3.99
N ASP A 252 5.36 14.14 -4.02
CA ASP A 252 6.17 13.36 -4.93
C ASP A 252 5.24 12.34 -5.61
N PRO A 253 4.76 12.62 -6.83
CA PRO A 253 3.84 11.75 -7.53
C PRO A 253 4.51 10.40 -7.83
N PRO A 254 3.74 9.29 -7.88
CA PRO A 254 4.31 8.01 -8.23
C PRO A 254 4.92 8.05 -9.64
N ILE A 255 6.06 7.40 -9.81
CA ILE A 255 6.71 7.22 -11.11
C ILE A 255 6.76 5.74 -11.49
N VAL A 256 6.96 5.46 -12.77
CA VAL A 256 7.29 4.13 -13.26
C VAL A 256 8.70 3.78 -12.77
N PRO A 257 8.86 2.78 -11.89
CA PRO A 257 10.17 2.43 -11.36
C PRO A 257 11.09 1.81 -12.42
N GLU A 258 12.29 2.37 -12.59
CA GLU A 258 13.30 1.84 -13.51
C GLU A 258 14.09 0.68 -12.89
N GLU A 259 14.26 0.70 -11.56
CA GLU A 259 15.00 -0.31 -10.82
C GLU A 259 14.08 -1.28 -10.09
N LYS A 260 14.49 -2.54 -10.06
CA LYS A 260 13.80 -3.57 -9.27
C LYS A 260 13.98 -3.32 -7.77
N SER A 261 12.92 -3.46 -7.01
CA SER A 261 12.94 -3.31 -5.55
C SER A 261 13.28 -4.63 -4.84
N THR A 262 12.78 -5.76 -5.35
CA THR A 262 12.95 -7.08 -4.75
C THR A 262 13.03 -8.20 -5.80
N PRO A 263 13.63 -9.36 -5.47
CA PRO A 263 14.44 -9.62 -4.28
C PRO A 263 15.84 -8.98 -4.40
N LYS A 264 16.40 -8.52 -3.27
CA LYS A 264 17.79 -8.05 -3.18
C LYS A 264 18.75 -9.25 -3.16
N ARG A 265 18.88 -9.94 -4.30
CA ARG A 265 19.60 -11.22 -4.44
C ARG A 265 21.01 -11.19 -3.83
N GLY A 266 21.77 -10.11 -4.06
CA GLY A 266 23.11 -9.95 -3.47
C GLY A 266 23.11 -9.89 -1.94
N LEU A 267 22.17 -9.14 -1.35
CA LEU A 267 22.04 -9.06 0.11
C LEU A 267 21.64 -10.40 0.74
N ILE A 268 20.80 -11.19 0.04
CA ILE A 268 20.41 -12.53 0.48
C ILE A 268 21.63 -13.46 0.48
N LEU A 269 22.43 -13.45 -0.59
CA LEU A 269 23.64 -14.27 -0.68
C LEU A 269 24.66 -13.89 0.40
N ILE A 270 24.92 -12.59 0.61
CA ILE A 270 25.85 -12.11 1.66
C ILE A 270 25.38 -12.55 3.04
N SER A 271 24.08 -12.37 3.35
CA SER A 271 23.50 -12.80 4.62
C SER A 271 23.61 -14.31 4.82
N PHE A 272 23.34 -15.10 3.77
CA PHE A 272 23.48 -16.56 3.81
C PHE A 272 24.93 -16.98 4.09
N THR A 273 25.90 -16.42 3.38
CA THR A 273 27.34 -16.70 3.61
C THR A 273 27.75 -16.37 5.04
N PHE A 274 27.31 -15.24 5.56
CA PHE A 274 27.62 -14.81 6.93
C PHE A 274 27.06 -15.79 7.98
N VAL A 275 25.78 -16.15 7.87
CA VAL A 275 25.13 -17.10 8.79
C VAL A 275 25.77 -18.49 8.69
N TYR A 276 26.05 -18.96 7.48
CA TYR A 276 26.71 -20.25 7.25
C TYR A 276 28.09 -20.29 7.91
N PHE A 277 28.88 -19.23 7.75
CA PHE A 277 30.18 -19.10 8.38
C PHE A 277 30.10 -19.17 9.91
N LEU A 278 29.19 -18.40 10.53
CA LEU A 278 29.00 -18.43 11.99
C LEU A 278 28.63 -19.81 12.52
N ILE A 279 27.68 -20.50 11.88
CA ILE A 279 27.26 -21.85 12.27
C ILE A 279 28.43 -22.82 12.11
N SER A 280 29.15 -22.76 10.99
CA SER A 280 30.32 -23.63 10.76
C SER A 280 31.43 -23.42 11.79
N ALA A 281 31.67 -22.17 12.20
CA ALA A 281 32.65 -21.80 13.21
C ALA A 281 32.27 -22.32 14.60
N LEU A 282 31.00 -22.17 15.00
CA LEU A 282 30.49 -22.69 16.28
C LEU A 282 30.62 -24.21 16.36
N ILE A 283 30.25 -24.92 15.29
CA ILE A 283 30.39 -26.38 15.23
C ILE A 283 31.86 -26.79 15.29
N LEU A 284 32.76 -26.05 14.62
CA LEU A 284 34.20 -26.30 14.68
C LEU A 284 34.74 -26.14 16.10
N VAL A 285 34.35 -25.07 16.81
CA VAL A 285 34.74 -24.83 18.20
C VAL A 285 34.22 -25.92 19.12
N TYR A 286 32.95 -26.33 18.95
CA TYR A 286 32.36 -27.42 19.73
C TYR A 286 33.10 -28.74 19.54
N PHE A 287 33.44 -29.10 18.30
CA PHE A 287 34.26 -30.29 18.07
C PHE A 287 35.63 -30.15 18.75
N ARG A 288 36.30 -28.99 18.63
CA ARG A 288 37.62 -28.76 19.22
C ARG A 288 37.63 -28.75 20.75
N SER A 289 36.56 -28.31 21.42
CA SER A 289 36.48 -28.35 22.89
C SER A 289 36.37 -29.79 23.41
N HIS A 290 35.61 -30.65 22.73
CA HIS A 290 35.51 -32.09 23.03
C HIS A 290 36.67 -32.92 22.43
N ASP A 291 37.79 -32.30 22.00
CA ASP A 291 39.07 -33.01 21.72
C ASP A 291 39.96 -33.14 22.95
N LYS A 292 39.68 -32.34 23.99
CA LYS A 292 40.58 -32.16 25.14
C LYS A 292 40.15 -32.96 26.38
N GLU A 293 39.07 -33.72 26.29
CA GLU A 293 38.62 -34.73 27.27
C GLU A 293 38.89 -36.13 26.71
#